data_AF-A0A453G6I6-F1
#
_entry.id   AF-A0A453G6I6-F1
#
_cell.length_a   1.000
_cell.length_b   1.000
_cell.length_c   1.000
_cell.angle_alpha   90.00
_cell.angle_beta   90.00
_cell.angle_gamma   90.00
#
_symmetry.space_group_name_H-M   'P 1'
#
loop_
_entity.id
_entity.type
_entity.pdbx_description
1 polymer ?
#
loop_
_entity_poly.entity_id
_entity_poly.type
_entity_poly.pdbx_seq_one_letter_code
_entity_poly.pdbx_strand_id
1 'polypeptide(L)' 'TFLQEIRDVRASCDGPWMLCGDFKLIYRDEDKNNGNLSRRMMGCFRHVINDLALKQVYLNGR' A
#
# COMPACT_ATOMS: atom_id res chain seq x y z
N THR A 1 -0.93 4.06 -13.12
CA THR A 1 -1.07 2.79 -12.37
C THR A 1 -1.53 3.14 -10.98
N PHE A 2 -2.19 2.23 -10.27
CA PHE A 2 -2.65 2.48 -8.90
C PHE A 2 -1.55 3.04 -7.96
N LEU A 3 -0.31 2.57 -8.12
CA LEU A 3 0.84 3.09 -7.38
C LEU A 3 1.20 4.55 -7.68
N GLN A 4 1.00 4.99 -8.92
CA GLN A 4 1.22 6.39 -9.30
C GLN A 4 0.10 7.29 -8.75
N GLU A 5 -1.14 6.81 -8.76
CA GLU A 5 -2.27 7.54 -8.17
C GLU A 5 -2.03 7.83 -6.69
N ILE A 6 -1.46 6.89 -5.94
CA ILE A 6 -1.08 7.11 -4.53
C ILE A 6 -0.04 8.25 -4.41
N ARG A 7 0.96 8.30 -5.30
CA ARG A 7 1.99 9.35 -5.30
C ARG A 7 1.40 10.72 -5.62
N ASP A 8 0.49 10.76 -6.58
CA ASP A 8 -0.17 12.00 -7.00
C ASP A 8 -1.08 12.54 -5.88
N VAL A 9 -1.79 11.66 -5.17
CA VAL A 9 -2.58 12.02 -3.97
C VAL A 9 -1.69 12.56 -2.86
N ARG A 10 -0.54 11.92 -2.59
CA ARG A 10 0.42 12.47 -1.62
C ARG A 10 0.91 13.86 -2.04
N ALA A 11 1.20 14.05 -3.33
CA ALA A 11 1.73 15.30 -3.84
C ALA A 11 0.72 16.46 -3.78
N SER A 12 -0.58 16.16 -3.76
CA SER A 12 -1.65 17.15 -3.64
C SER A 12 -2.08 17.42 -2.19
N CYS A 13 -1.53 16.71 -1.20
CA CYS A 13 -1.86 16.88 0.21
C CYS A 13 -0.78 17.70 0.93
N ASP A 14 -1.13 18.91 1.38
CA ASP A 14 -0.28 19.71 2.27
C ASP A 14 -0.48 19.25 3.72
N GLY A 15 0.39 18.34 4.19
CA GLY A 15 0.43 17.88 5.57
C GLY A 15 0.23 16.37 5.76
N PRO A 16 -0.07 15.92 6.99
CA PRO A 16 -0.36 14.51 7.26
C PRO A 16 -1.56 14.03 6.45
N TRP A 17 -1.44 12.86 5.83
CA TRP A 17 -2.48 12.26 5.02
C TRP A 17 -2.61 10.77 5.35
N MET A 18 -3.77 10.20 5.03
CA MET A 18 -4.05 8.79 5.25
C MET A 18 -4.78 8.23 4.04
N LEU A 19 -4.39 7.02 3.65
CA LEU A 19 -5.06 6.27 2.59
C LEU A 19 -5.91 5.17 3.24
N CYS A 20 -7.24 5.24 3.05
CA CYS A 20 -8.20 4.25 3.58
C CYS A 20 -8.96 3.59 2.44
N GLY A 21 -9.07 2.26 2.48
CA GLY A 21 -9.81 1.48 1.48
C GLY A 21 -9.39 0.01 1.46
N ASP A 22 -10.15 -0.81 0.74
CA ASP A 22 -9.75 -2.18 0.42
C ASP A 22 -8.99 -2.18 -0.91
N PHE A 23 -7.66 -2.14 -0.82
CA PHE A 23 -6.81 -2.08 -2.00
C PHE A 23 -6.55 -3.45 -2.64
N LYS A 24 -6.95 -4.55 -1.99
CA LYS A 24 -6.63 -5.93 -2.41
C LYS A 24 -5.17 -6.13 -2.83
N LEU A 25 -4.26 -5.35 -2.27
CA LEU A 25 -2.82 -5.43 -2.51
C LEU A 25 -2.21 -6.31 -1.43
N ILE A 26 -1.94 -7.56 -1.78
CA ILE A 26 -1.10 -8.44 -0.94
C ILE A 26 0.31 -7.87 -0.96
N TYR A 27 0.80 -7.40 0.20
CA TYR A 27 2.16 -6.88 0.35
C TYR A 27 3.05 -7.75 1.25
N ARG A 28 2.44 -8.70 1.98
CA ARG A 28 3.13 -9.75 2.73
C ARG A 28 2.82 -11.10 2.12
N ASP A 29 3.81 -11.97 2.11
CA ASP A 29 3.67 -13.36 1.66
C ASP A 29 2.60 -14.10 2.48
N GLU A 30 2.49 -13.73 3.76
CA GLU A 30 1.55 -14.25 4.76
C GLU A 30 0.07 -13.99 4.44
N ASP A 31 -0.26 -12.97 3.62
CA ASP A 31 -1.64 -12.54 3.37
C ASP A 31 -2.32 -13.28 2.19
N LYS A 32 -1.71 -14.30 1.59
CA LYS A 32 -2.24 -14.99 0.40
C LYS A 32 -2.13 -16.52 0.46
N ASN A 33 -3.26 -17.20 0.29
CA ASN A 33 -3.35 -18.68 0.34
C ASN A 33 -3.04 -19.38 -1.01
N ASN A 34 -2.92 -18.62 -2.11
CA ASN A 34 -2.59 -19.17 -3.44
C ASN A 34 -1.22 -18.62 -3.88
N GLY A 35 -0.26 -19.52 -4.12
CA GLY A 35 1.15 -19.23 -4.45
C GLY A 35 1.44 -18.42 -5.72
N ASN A 36 0.43 -17.81 -6.35
CA ASN A 36 0.56 -16.85 -7.43
C ASN A 36 0.82 -15.44 -6.85
N LEU A 37 2.04 -15.27 -6.33
CA LEU A 37 2.56 -14.02 -5.78
C LEU A 37 3.32 -13.26 -6.87
N SER A 38 2.80 -12.10 -7.26
CA SER A 38 3.57 -11.16 -8.08
C SER A 38 4.60 -10.47 -7.20
N ARG A 39 5.75 -11.14 -6.98
CA ARG A 39 6.88 -10.61 -6.19
C ARG A 39 7.33 -9.23 -6.68
N ARG A 40 7.24 -9.00 -7.99
CA ARG A 40 7.52 -7.71 -8.62
C ARG A 40 6.55 -6.63 -8.12
N MET A 41 5.25 -6.92 -8.09
CA MET A 41 4.24 -5.97 -7.60
C MET A 41 4.36 -5.72 -6.10
N MET A 42 4.69 -6.75 -5.31
CA MET A 42 4.98 -6.59 -3.88
C MET A 42 6.19 -5.67 -3.65
N GLY A 43 7.28 -5.87 -4.40
CA GLY A 43 8.46 -5.02 -4.33
C GLY A 43 8.16 -3.56 -4.71
N CYS A 44 7.43 -3.34 -5.81
CA CYS A 44 7.03 -2.01 -6.21
C CYS A 44 6.12 -1.33 -5.17
N PHE A 45 5.16 -2.06 -4.60
CA PHE A 45 4.29 -1.50 -3.57
C PHE A 45 5.04 -1.21 -2.27
N ARG A 46 5.94 -2.11 -1.84
CA ARG A 46 6.83 -1.87 -0.70
C ARG A 46 7.66 -0.61 -0.87
N HIS A 47 8.21 -0.41 -2.07
CA HIS A 47 8.99 0.78 -2.39
C HIS A 47 8.14 2.05 -2.26
N VAL A 48 6.92 2.05 -2.80
CA VAL A 48 5.98 3.18 -2.68
C VAL A 48 5.62 3.49 -1.23
N ILE A 49 5.34 2.47 -0.41
CA ILE A 49 5.05 2.67 1.02
C ILE A 49 6.25 3.32 1.73
N ASN A 50 7.47 2.86 1.43
CA ASN A 50 8.70 3.41 2.02
C ASN A 50 8.97 4.84 1.54
N ASP A 51 8.86 5.11 0.24
CA ASP A 51 9.06 6.43 -0.36
C ASP A 51 8.12 7.49 0.25
N LEU A 52 6.89 7.06 0.56
CA LEU A 52 5.85 7.93 1.09
C LEU A 52 5.80 7.94 2.63
N ALA A 53 6.72 7.23 3.29
CA ALA A 53 6.77 7.06 4.75
C ALA A 53 5.43 6.62 5.38
N LEU A 54 4.66 5.82 4.63
CA LEU A 54 3.34 5.36 5.06
C LEU A 54 3.47 4.28 6.13
N LYS A 55 2.73 4.44 7.22
CA LYS A 55 2.57 3.40 8.26
C LYS A 55 1.24 2.71 8.08
N GLN A 56 1.27 1.37 8.10
CA GLN A 56 0.03 0.60 8.15
C GLN A 56 -0.63 0.81 9.51
N VAL A 57 -1.87 1.28 9.48
CA VAL A 57 -2.71 1.38 10.68
C VAL A 57 -3.61 0.15 10.69
N TYR A 58 -3.44 -0.70 11.70
CA TYR A 58 -4.37 -1.80 11.94
C TYR A 58 -5.63 -1.22 12.58
N LEU A 59 -6.71 -1.21 11.82
CA LEU A 59 -8.03 -0.92 12.36
C LEU A 59 -8.53 -2.19 13.05
N ASN A 60 -8.33 -2.28 14.37
CA ASN A 60 -8.98 -3.31 15.17
C ASN A 60 -10.48 -3.00 15.26
N GLY A 61 -11.25 -3.64 14.39
CA GLY A 61 -12.70 -3.75 14.52
C GLY A 61 -13.02 -5.05 15.24
N ARG A 62 -13.60 -4.92 16.44
CA ARG A 62 -14.25 -5.94 17.30
C ARG A 62 -14.21 -7.40 16.86
#